data_AF-A0A257IQQ4-F1
#
_entry.id   AF-A0A257IQQ4-F1
#
_cell.length_a   1.000
_cell.length_b   1.000
_cell.length_c   1.000
_cell.angle_alpha   90.00
_cell.angle_beta   90.00
_cell.angle_gamma   90.00
#
_symmetry.space_group_name_H-M   'P 1'
#
loop_
_entity.id
_entity.type
_entity.pdbx_description
1 polymer ?
#
loop_
_entity_poly.entity_id
_entity_poly.type
_entity_poly.pdbx_seq_one_letter_code
_entity_poly.pdbx_strand_id
1 'polypeptide(L)' 'RWRSDELDRLYRVAENEMDPVKRAATYIRMNDLIVFDQYVLPLVHRADVDGFAKRLVVPRAYGGSLSLLHHWYRDA' A
#
# COMPACT_ATOMS: atom_id res chain seq x y z
N ARG A 1 9.88 16.89 12.39
CA ARG A 1 9.04 15.90 11.67
C ARG A 1 7.80 16.64 11.18
N TRP A 2 7.34 16.37 9.96
CA TRP A 2 6.13 16.97 9.39
C TRP A 2 4.88 16.59 10.19
N ARG A 3 3.89 17.48 10.21
CA ARG A 3 2.66 17.36 11.01
C ARG A 3 1.55 18.18 10.35
N SER A 4 0.33 17.65 10.31
CA SER A 4 -0.83 18.33 9.75
C SER A 4 -2.10 17.92 10.50
N ASP A 5 -2.78 18.89 11.09
CA ASP A 5 -4.04 18.66 11.80
C ASP A 5 -5.15 18.19 10.84
N GLU A 6 -5.11 18.60 9.57
CA GLU A 6 -6.04 18.12 8.54
C GLU A 6 -5.82 16.63 8.27
N LEU A 7 -4.56 16.21 8.13
CA LEU A 7 -4.24 14.81 7.92
C LEU A 7 -4.66 13.94 9.11
N ASP A 8 -4.39 14.40 10.34
CA ASP A 8 -4.77 13.70 11.56
C ASP A 8 -6.31 13.52 11.65
N ARG A 9 -7.09 14.53 11.25
CA ARG A 9 -8.55 14.44 11.19
C ARG A 9 -9.01 13.45 10.12
N LEU A 10 -8.46 13.51 8.92
CA LEU A 10 -8.80 12.60 7.82
C LEU A 10 -8.47 11.15 8.19
N TYR A 11 -7.38 10.92 8.92
CA TYR A 11 -7.03 9.60 9.43
C TYR A 11 -8.13 9.05 10.36
N ARG A 12 -8.61 9.85 11.31
CA ARG A 12 -9.72 9.45 12.21
C ARG A 12 -11.02 9.14 11.46
N VAL A 13 -11.30 9.85 10.37
CA VAL A 13 -12.44 9.55 9.49
C VAL A 13 -12.23 8.21 8.79
N ALA A 14 -11.05 7.99 8.22
CA ALA A 14 -10.73 6.75 7.51
C ALA A 14 -10.77 5.50 8.42
N GLU A 15 -10.43 5.64 9.70
CA GLU A 15 -10.53 4.56 10.71
C GLU A 15 -11.96 4.05 10.88
N ASN A 16 -12.97 4.92 10.72
CA ASN A 16 -14.38 4.60 10.94
C ASN A 16 -15.18 4.40 9.65
N GLU A 17 -14.57 4.60 8.48
CA GLU A 17 -15.22 4.42 7.18
C GLU A 17 -15.19 2.94 6.76
N MET A 18 -16.37 2.36 6.54
CA MET A 18 -16.53 0.97 6.14
C MET A 18 -16.59 0.80 4.62
N ASP A 19 -17.03 1.83 3.89
CA ASP A 19 -17.07 1.80 2.44
C ASP A 19 -15.63 1.89 1.88
N PRO A 20 -15.15 0.86 1.17
CA PRO A 20 -13.78 0.83 0.68
C PRO A 20 -13.47 1.94 -0.33
N VAL A 21 -14.46 2.38 -1.11
CA VAL A 21 -14.28 3.44 -2.12
C VAL A 21 -14.12 4.78 -1.45
N LYS A 22 -14.98 5.09 -0.46
CA LYS A 22 -14.87 6.33 0.32
C LYS A 22 -13.57 6.37 1.11
N ARG A 23 -13.23 5.26 1.78
CA ARG A 23 -11.99 5.16 2.54
C ARG A 23 -10.76 5.35 1.65
N ALA A 24 -10.75 4.77 0.45
CA ALA A 24 -9.69 4.97 -0.53
C ALA A 24 -9.57 6.45 -0.95
N ALA A 25 -10.69 7.13 -1.21
CA ALA A 25 -10.70 8.56 -1.52
C ALA A 25 -10.11 9.41 -0.37
N THR A 26 -10.41 9.07 0.89
CA THR A 26 -9.81 9.73 2.06
C THR A 26 -8.28 9.56 2.09
N TYR A 27 -7.77 8.34 1.85
CA TYR A 27 -6.33 8.11 1.82
C TYR A 27 -5.62 8.83 0.66
N ILE A 28 -6.26 8.94 -0.51
CA ILE A 28 -5.73 9.73 -1.62
C ILE A 28 -5.59 11.19 -1.19
N ARG A 29 -6.63 11.76 -0.56
CA ARG A 29 -6.58 13.14 -0.06
C ARG A 29 -5.48 13.34 0.98
N MET A 30 -5.24 12.37 1.86
CA MET A 30 -4.14 12.42 2.82
C MET A 30 -2.77 12.42 2.13
N ASN A 31 -2.60 11.61 1.09
CA ASN A 31 -1.36 11.59 0.30
C ASN A 31 -1.12 12.94 -0.39
N ASP A 32 -2.16 13.55 -0.96
CA ASP A 32 -2.07 14.86 -1.61
C ASP A 32 -1.50 15.92 -0.67
N LEU A 33 -1.93 15.95 0.60
CA LEU A 33 -1.42 16.91 1.59
C LEU A 33 0.10 16.81 1.79
N ILE A 34 0.61 15.59 1.96
CA ILE A 34 2.04 15.36 2.20
C ILE A 34 2.86 15.71 0.95
N VAL A 35 2.35 15.39 -0.24
CA VAL A 35 3.01 15.64 -1.51
C VAL A 35 3.01 17.13 -1.86
N PHE A 36 1.89 17.84 -1.64
CA PHE A 36 1.80 19.29 -1.88
C PHE A 36 2.68 20.10 -0.94
N ASP A 37 2.82 19.68 0.31
CA ASP A 37 3.77 20.27 1.27
C ASP A 37 5.24 19.95 0.93
N GLN A 38 5.50 19.20 -0.15
CA GLN A 38 6.82 18.80 -0.62
C GLN A 38 7.64 18.02 0.42
N TYR A 39 6.99 17.49 1.45
CA TYR A 39 7.67 16.73 2.49
C TYR A 39 8.03 15.31 2.02
N VAL A 40 7.21 14.74 1.13
CA VAL A 40 7.51 13.49 0.42
C VAL A 40 7.39 13.73 -1.08
N LEU A 41 8.43 13.36 -1.82
CA LEU A 41 8.46 13.41 -3.27
C LEU A 41 8.36 11.97 -3.82
N PRO A 42 7.19 11.52 -4.30
CA PRO A 42 6.99 10.15 -4.78
C PRO A 42 7.60 9.99 -6.17
N LEU A 43 8.91 9.72 -6.23
CA LEU A 43 9.64 9.60 -7.50
C LEU A 43 9.51 8.21 -8.12
N VAL A 44 9.77 7.18 -7.32
CA VAL A 44 9.81 5.80 -7.81
C VAL A 44 9.25 4.86 -6.76
N HIS A 45 8.48 3.88 -7.21
CA HIS A 45 8.25 2.66 -6.44
C HIS A 45 9.34 1.66 -6.82
N ARG A 46 10.15 1.21 -5.85
CA ARG A 46 11.20 0.23 -6.11
C ARG A 46 10.57 -1.08 -6.58
N ALA A 47 11.00 -1.57 -7.74
CA ALA A 47 10.63 -2.90 -8.18
C ALA A 47 11.38 -3.95 -7.34
N ASP A 48 10.66 -4.97 -6.89
CA ASP A 48 11.24 -6.13 -6.24
C ASP A 48 11.60 -7.20 -7.28
N VAL A 49 12.75 -7.84 -7.08
CA VAL A 49 13.26 -8.91 -7.95
C VAL A 49 13.25 -10.22 -7.18
N ASP A 50 12.54 -11.19 -7.69
CA ASP A 50 12.43 -12.54 -7.12
C ASP A 50 12.72 -13.61 -8.19
N GLY A 51 13.27 -14.74 -7.77
CA GLY A 51 13.49 -15.91 -8.63
C GLY A 51 12.67 -17.11 -8.16
N PHE A 52 11.90 -17.72 -9.06
CA PHE A 52 11.06 -18.89 -8.75
C PHE A 52 11.25 -20.03 -9.76
N ALA A 53 10.94 -21.25 -9.34
CA ALA A 53 10.89 -22.38 -10.25
C ALA A 53 9.75 -22.20 -11.27
N LYS A 54 9.96 -22.64 -12.52
CA LYS A 54 9.02 -22.40 -13.66
C LYS A 54 7.57 -22.85 -13.43
N ARG A 55 7.35 -23.84 -12.57
CA ARG A 55 6.04 -24.43 -12.27
C ARG A 55 5.51 -24.05 -10.89
N LEU A 56 6.15 -23.11 -10.20
CA LEU A 56 5.74 -22.64 -8.88
C LEU A 56 4.87 -21.40 -9.03
N VAL A 57 3.65 -21.47 -8.53
CA VAL A 57 2.75 -20.31 -8.46
C VAL A 57 2.96 -19.61 -7.13
N VAL A 58 3.25 -18.31 -7.19
CA VAL A 58 3.60 -17.46 -6.04
C VAL A 58 2.68 -16.24 -6.02
N PRO A 59 1.55 -16.29 -5.32
CA PRO A 59 0.73 -15.12 -5.05
C PRO A 59 1.52 -14.08 -4.24
N ARG A 60 1.41 -12.80 -4.59
CA ARG A 60 2.10 -11.71 -3.87
C ARG A 60 1.11 -10.81 -3.14
N ALA A 61 1.52 -10.38 -1.95
CA ALA A 61 0.87 -9.34 -1.17
C ALA A 61 1.89 -8.26 -0.80
N TYR A 62 1.44 -7.23 -0.08
CA TYR A 62 2.27 -6.11 0.36
C TYR A 62 3.54 -6.54 1.12
N GLY A 63 3.49 -7.64 1.88
CA GLY A 63 4.64 -8.17 2.64
C GLY A 63 5.70 -8.91 1.82
N GLY A 64 5.67 -8.81 0.48
CA GLY A 64 6.58 -9.51 -0.42
C GLY A 64 6.18 -10.96 -0.67
N SER A 65 7.03 -11.68 -1.42
CA SER A 65 6.70 -13.00 -1.97
C SER A 65 6.50 -14.11 -0.91
N LEU A 66 7.19 -14.02 0.24
CA LEU A 66 7.09 -15.00 1.32
C LEU A 66 5.88 -14.78 2.24
N SER A 67 5.20 -13.63 2.16
CA SER A 67 4.06 -13.31 3.03
C SER A 67 2.87 -14.25 2.84
N LEU A 68 2.76 -14.87 1.67
CA LEU A 68 1.72 -15.83 1.32
C LEU A 68 2.30 -17.22 1.03
N LEU A 69 3.37 -17.63 1.73
CA LEU A 69 4.03 -18.93 1.51
C LEU A 69 3.06 -20.12 1.56
N HIS A 70 2.06 -20.06 2.45
CA HIS A 70 1.04 -21.09 2.60
C HIS A 70 0.08 -21.22 1.40
N HIS A 71 0.05 -20.23 0.51
CA HIS A 71 -0.73 -20.27 -0.75
C HIS A 71 0.12 -20.69 -1.95
N TRP A 72 1.38 -21.09 -1.76
CA TRP A 72 2.22 -21.54 -2.87
C TRP A 72 1.81 -22.94 -3.30
N TYR A 73 1.75 -23.16 -4.62
CA TYR A 73 1.45 -24.46 -5.18
C TYR A 73 2.20 -24.69 -6.48
N ARG A 74 2.25 -25.96 -6.91
CA ARG A 74 2.83 -26.36 -8.19
C ARG A 74 1.72 -26.45 -9.23
N ASP A 75 1.89 -25.78 -10.35
CA ASP A 75 1.00 -25.91 -11.50
C ASP A 75 1.24 -27.25 -12.23
N ALA A 76 0.15 -27.88 -12.67
CA ALA A 76 0.13 -29.25 -13.22
C ALA A 76 0.87 -29.37 -14.57
#